data_AF-A0A3C1EJV1-F1
#
_entry.id   AF-A0A3C1EJV1-F1
#
_cell.length_a   1.000
_cell.length_b   1.000
_cell.length_c   1.000
_cell.angle_alpha   90.00
_cell.angle_beta   90.00
_cell.angle_gamma   90.00
#
_symmetry.space_group_name_H-M   'P 1'
#
loop_
_entity.id
_entity.type
_entity.pdbx_description
1 polymer ?
#
loop_
_entity_poly.entity_id
_entity_poly.type
_entity_poly.pdbx_seq_one_letter_code
_entity_poly.pdbx_strand_id
1 'polypeptide(L)' 'DDILDETGSFEEMGKGIAKDRARGKWTYPVARGMQAAIERAAELGRETLAAVSTFGPEAEPLRELVRMVQDRRH' A
#
# COMPACT_ATOMS: atom_id res chain seq x y z
N ASP A 1 3.00 -2.23 -0.83
CA ASP A 1 4.04 -2.74 -1.74
C ASP A 1 4.05 -1.92 -2.98
N ASP A 2 3.12 -2.12 -3.92
CA ASP A 2 3.07 -1.35 -5.16
C ASP A 2 3.12 0.18 -4.98
N ILE A 3 2.45 0.71 -3.94
CA ILE A 3 2.52 2.13 -3.59
C ILE A 3 3.94 2.52 -3.16
N LEU A 4 4.59 1.73 -2.31
CA LEU A 4 5.94 1.96 -1.79
C LEU A 4 6.97 1.84 -2.92
N ASP A 5 6.84 0.83 -3.77
CA ASP A 5 7.69 0.63 -4.95
C ASP A 5 7.64 1.85 -5.88
N GLU A 6 6.44 2.37 -6.16
CA GLU A 6 6.25 3.53 -7.04
C GLU A 6 6.73 4.84 -6.38
N THR A 7 6.47 5.06 -5.08
CA THR A 7 6.94 6.27 -4.39
C THR A 7 8.45 6.27 -4.17
N GLY A 8 9.03 5.13 -3.79
CA GLY A 8 10.48 4.98 -3.62
C GLY A 8 11.22 5.13 -4.94
N SER A 9 10.71 4.51 -6.01
CA SER A 9 11.25 4.71 -7.37
C SER A 9 11.19 6.19 -7.79
N PHE A 10 10.11 6.91 -7.47
CA PHE A 10 10.00 8.34 -7.80
C PHE A 10 11.03 9.20 -7.06
N GLU A 11 11.24 8.96 -5.77
CA GLU A 11 12.26 9.65 -4.96
C GLU A 11 13.68 9.36 -5.46
N GLU A 12 13.96 8.10 -5.81
CA GLU A 12 15.25 7.65 -6.37
C GLU A 12 15.49 8.21 -7.79
N MET A 13 14.47 8.25 -8.64
CA MET A 13 14.54 8.76 -10.03
C MET A 13 14.63 10.29 -10.10
N GLY A 14 14.26 11.01 -9.05
CA GLY A 14 14.33 12.48 -8.94
C GLY A 14 15.73 13.08 -9.13
N LYS A 15 16.79 12.26 -9.10
CA LYS A 15 18.17 12.69 -9.38
C LYS A 15 18.69 12.38 -10.79
N GLY A 16 17.94 11.70 -11.66
CA GLY A 16 18.50 11.42 -12.99
C GLY A 16 17.59 11.00 -14.13
N ILE A 17 16.47 10.30 -13.91
CA ILE A 17 15.82 9.61 -15.04
C ILE A 17 14.31 9.55 -14.81
N ALA A 18 13.60 10.61 -15.18
CA ALA A 18 12.14 10.55 -15.38
C ALA A 18 11.74 9.74 -16.65
N LYS A 19 12.72 9.14 -17.35
CA LYS A 19 12.60 8.67 -18.73
C LYS A 19 12.37 7.16 -18.89
N ASP A 20 12.54 6.35 -17.83
CA ASP A 20 12.43 4.87 -17.88
C ASP A 20 11.25 4.31 -17.07
N ARG A 21 10.20 5.10 -16.84
CA ARG A 21 9.01 4.74 -16.05
C ARG A 21 8.18 3.55 -16.59
N ALA A 22 8.66 2.84 -17.61
CA ALA A 22 7.89 1.87 -18.38
C ALA A 22 8.62 0.54 -18.67
N ARG A 23 9.57 0.09 -17.84
CA ARG A 23 10.05 -1.31 -17.94
C ARG A 23 9.20 -2.29 -17.13
N GLY A 24 7.96 -2.48 -17.58
CA GLY A 24 7.30 -3.79 -17.58
C GLY A 24 6.52 -4.26 -16.34
N LYS A 25 6.52 -3.56 -15.20
CA LYS A 25 5.68 -3.96 -14.05
C LYS A 25 4.28 -3.33 -14.15
N TRP A 26 3.26 -4.16 -14.36
CA TRP A 26 1.85 -3.79 -14.22
C TRP A 26 1.45 -3.84 -12.74
N THR A 27 1.67 -2.74 -12.02
CA THR A 27 1.28 -2.59 -10.61
C THR A 27 -0.06 -1.88 -10.46
N TYR A 28 -0.68 -1.95 -9.28
CA TYR A 28 -1.98 -1.33 -9.03
C TYR A 28 -1.98 0.20 -9.24
N PRO A 29 -1.00 0.98 -8.75
CA PRO A 29 -0.89 2.42 -9.03
C PRO A 29 -0.69 2.72 -10.52
N VAL A 30 0.04 1.88 -11.26
CA VAL A 30 0.22 2.04 -12.72
C VAL A 30 -1.10 1.82 -13.46
N ALA A 31 -1.90 0.84 -13.06
CA ALA A 31 -3.15 0.50 -13.73
C ALA A 31 -4.34 1.39 -13.34
N ARG A 32 -4.39 1.88 -12.09
CA ARG A 32 -5.55 2.59 -11.51
C ARG A 32 -5.26 4.01 -11.05
N GLY A 33 -4.00 4.42 -11.03
CA GLY A 33 -3.55 5.69 -10.47
C GLY A 33 -3.19 5.59 -8.99
N MET A 34 -2.24 6.44 -8.56
CA MET A 34 -1.74 6.47 -7.18
C MET A 34 -2.84 6.73 -6.14
N GLN A 35 -3.73 7.69 -6.41
CA GLN A 35 -4.80 8.02 -5.49
C GLN A 35 -5.76 6.84 -5.27
N ALA A 36 -6.19 6.18 -6.35
CA ALA A 36 -7.05 5.00 -6.25
C ALA A 36 -6.35 3.84 -5.52
N ALA A 37 -5.03 3.69 -5.69
CA ALA A 37 -4.24 2.71 -4.95
C ALA A 37 -4.26 2.98 -3.43
N ILE A 38 -4.03 4.23 -3.02
CA ILE A 38 -4.06 4.65 -1.61
C ILE A 38 -5.46 4.45 -1.02
N GLU A 39 -6.50 4.89 -1.71
CA GLU A 39 -7.89 4.73 -1.27
C GLU A 39 -8.26 3.25 -1.10
N ARG A 40 -7.87 2.40 -2.07
CA ARG A 40 -8.12 0.96 -1.99
C ARG A 40 -7.36 0.29 -0.84
N ALA A 41 -6.11 0.67 -0.59
CA ALA A 41 -5.35 0.16 0.55
C ALA A 41 -5.99 0.53 1.89
N ALA A 42 -6.49 1.76 2.02
CA ALA A 42 -7.21 2.21 3.20
C ALA A 42 -8.54 1.46 3.39
N GLU A 43 -9.28 1.23 2.31
CA GLU A 43 -10.53 0.46 2.31
C GLU A 43 -10.31 -0.98 2.77
N LEU A 44 -9.33 -1.68 2.18
CA LEU A 44 -8.99 -3.05 2.54
C LEU A 44 -8.62 -3.21 4.02
N GLY A 45 -7.91 -2.24 4.61
CA GLY A 45 -7.62 -2.31 6.04
C GLY A 45 -8.86 -2.09 6.90
N ARG A 46 -9.80 -1.22 6.50
CA ARG A 46 -11.10 -1.09 7.19
C ARG A 46 -11.91 -2.39 7.10
N GLU A 47 -12.00 -2.99 5.92
CA GLU A 47 -12.65 -4.29 5.70
C GLU A 47 -12.03 -5.38 6.59
N THR A 48 -10.70 -5.41 6.67
CA THR A 48 -9.99 -6.41 7.47
C THR A 48 -10.23 -6.21 8.97
N LEU A 49 -10.15 -4.98 9.48
CA LEU A 49 -10.44 -4.66 10.87
C LEU A 49 -11.89 -5.00 11.25
N ALA A 50 -12.84 -4.76 10.33
CA ALA A 50 -14.23 -5.16 10.51
C ALA A 50 -14.37 -6.69 10.57
N ALA A 51 -13.72 -7.42 9.67
CA ALA A 51 -13.76 -8.89 9.63
C ALA A 51 -13.19 -9.53 10.90
N VAL A 52 -12.18 -8.92 11.52
CA VAL A 52 -11.58 -9.44 12.78
C VAL A 52 -12.20 -8.88 14.06
N SER A 53 -13.22 -8.01 13.94
CA SER A 53 -13.88 -7.41 15.10
C SER A 53 -14.62 -8.44 15.97
N THR A 54 -15.11 -9.53 15.37
CA THR A 54 -15.92 -10.56 16.05
C THR A 54 -15.11 -11.52 16.92
N PHE A 55 -13.77 -11.56 16.76
CA PHE A 55 -12.90 -12.50 17.47
C PHE A 55 -12.49 -12.07 18.89
N GLY A 56 -13.09 -10.99 19.42
CA GLY A 56 -12.81 -10.54 20.78
C GLY A 56 -11.41 -9.93 20.97
N PRO A 57 -10.96 -9.74 22.22
CA PRO A 57 -9.65 -9.16 22.56
C PRO A 57 -8.45 -9.96 22.04
N GLU A 58 -8.58 -11.27 21.90
CA GLU A 58 -7.52 -12.19 21.46
C GLU A 58 -7.04 -11.90 20.03
N ALA A 59 -7.86 -11.23 19.23
CA ALA A 59 -7.49 -10.80 17.88
C ALA A 59 -6.74 -9.46 17.83
N GLU A 60 -6.34 -8.87 18.96
CA GLU A 60 -5.55 -7.64 18.95
C GLU A 60 -4.24 -7.74 18.14
N PRO A 61 -3.46 -8.84 18.21
CA PRO A 61 -2.28 -9.00 17.36
C PRO A 61 -2.60 -8.91 15.86
N LEU A 62 -3.77 -9.39 15.43
CA LEU A 62 -4.19 -9.28 14.03
C LEU A 62 -4.53 -7.83 13.67
N ARG A 63 -5.15 -7.07 14.57
CA ARG A 63 -5.43 -5.65 14.36
C ARG A 63 -4.14 -4.83 14.29
N GLU A 64 -3.17 -5.15 15.14
CA GLU A 64 -1.84 -4.55 15.10
C GLU A 64 -1.12 -4.80 13.77
N LEU A 65 -1.19 -6.03 13.24
CA LEU A 65 -0.62 -6.34 11.92
C LEU A 65 -1.26 -5.50 10.80
N VAL A 66 -2.57 -5.30 10.82
CA VAL A 66 -3.25 -4.45 9.82
C VAL A 66 -2.75 -3.01 9.91
N ARG A 67 -2.67 -2.44 11.12
CA ARG A 67 -2.15 -1.08 11.33
C ARG A 67 -0.69 -0.97 10.87
N MET A 68 0.15 -1.94 11.24
CA MET A 68 1.56 -1.99 10.84
C MET A 68 1.71 -2.00 9.31
N VAL A 69 0.88 -2.77 8.60
CA VAL A 69 0.92 -2.83 7.12
C VAL A 69 0.41 -1.54 6.46
N GLN A 70 -0.46 -0.78 7.12
CA GLN A 70 -0.93 0.53 6.62
C GLN A 70 0.09 1.64 6.86
N ASP A 71 0.78 1.63 8.01
CA ASP A 71 1.71 2.67 8.42
C ASP A 71 3.15 2.44 7.93
N ARG A 72 3.43 1.28 7.33
CA ARG A 72 4.77 0.97 6.81
C ARG A 72 5.20 1.98 5.75
N ARG A 73 6.45 2.40 5.82
CA ARG A 73 7.10 3.32 4.88
C ARG A 73 8.22 2.67 4.07
N HIS A 74 8.36 1.34 4.19
CA HIS A 74 9.36 0.49 3.54
C HIS A 74 8.82 -0.94 3.49
#